data_AF-A0A961S4X7-F1
#
_entry.id   AF-A0A961S4X7-F1
#
_cell.length_a   1.000
_cell.length_b   1.000
_cell.length_c   1.000
_cell.angle_alpha   90.00
_cell.angle_beta   90.00
_cell.angle_gamma   90.00
#
_symmetry.space_group_name_H-M   'P 1'
#
loop_
_entity.id
_entity.type
_entity.pdbx_description
1 polymer ?
#
loop_
_entity_poly.entity_id
_entity_poly.type
_entity_poly.pdbx_seq_one_letter_code
_entity_poly.pdbx_strand_id
1 'polypeptide(L)'
;SYGLFATHTQALLIGLSIIVTVALWLWSCRMDHALGAAALALVIGGALANALDRALYGAVADFFHFHVGDFSWYVFNIADVAIVAGVGLLLYESAIGRGAGNRRGNA
;
A
#
# COMPACT_ATOMS: atom_id res chain seq x y z
N SER A 1 -30.96 3.97 -11.55
CA SER A 1 -30.63 4.44 -10.19
C SER A 1 -29.44 3.71 -9.54
N TYR A 2 -28.58 3.02 -10.30
CA TYR A 2 -27.39 2.32 -9.75
C TYR A 2 -26.20 3.23 -9.41
N GLY A 3 -26.22 4.50 -9.83
CA GLY A 3 -25.15 5.47 -9.56
C GLY A 3 -25.03 5.89 -8.10
N LEU A 4 -26.16 5.97 -7.36
CA LEU A 4 -26.14 6.46 -5.97
C LEU A 4 -25.29 5.55 -5.07
N PHE A 5 -25.45 4.22 -5.20
CA PHE A 5 -24.66 3.25 -4.44
C PHE A 5 -23.19 3.21 -4.88
N ALA A 6 -22.90 3.36 -6.17
CA ALA A 6 -21.52 3.42 -6.67
C ALA A 6 -20.77 4.64 -6.13
N THR A 7 -21.41 5.80 -6.09
CA THR A 7 -20.82 7.03 -5.54
C THR A 7 -20.57 6.94 -4.04
N HIS A 8 -21.51 6.36 -3.27
CA HIS A 8 -21.33 6.17 -1.83
C HIS A 8 -20.18 5.20 -1.52
N THR A 9 -20.05 4.11 -2.28
CA THR A 9 -18.93 3.16 -2.13
C THR A 9 -17.59 3.78 -2.51
N GLN A 10 -17.52 4.53 -3.62
CA GLN A 10 -16.29 5.22 -4.04
C GLN A 10 -15.82 6.25 -3.00
N ALA A 11 -16.74 7.08 -2.50
CA ALA A 11 -16.44 8.08 -1.48
C ALA A 11 -15.93 7.42 -0.18
N LEU A 12 -16.51 6.29 0.21
CA LEU A 12 -16.06 5.53 1.38
C LEU A 12 -14.64 4.99 1.18
N LEU A 13 -14.34 4.40 0.02
CA LEU A 13 -13.00 3.89 -0.30
C LEU A 13 -11.94 5.00 -0.34
N ILE A 14 -12.27 6.16 -0.93
CA ILE A 14 -11.39 7.33 -0.92
C ILE A 14 -11.17 7.81 0.51
N GLY A 15 -12.25 7.95 1.30
CA GLY A 15 -12.17 8.38 2.70
C GLY A 15 -11.30 7.43 3.55
N LEU A 16 -11.49 6.13 3.41
CA LEU A 16 -10.66 5.12 4.08
C LEU A 16 -9.19 5.22 3.64
N SER A 17 -8.93 5.36 2.33
CA SER A 17 -7.57 5.50 1.81
C SER A 17 -6.86 6.72 2.38
N ILE A 18 -7.55 7.87 2.46
CA ILE A 18 -7.01 9.09 3.08
C ILE A 18 -6.70 8.88 4.56
N ILE A 19 -7.61 8.26 5.32
CA ILE A 19 -7.40 7.98 6.74
C ILE A 19 -6.16 7.10 6.95
N VAL A 20 -6.06 6.00 6.20
CA VAL A 20 -4.91 5.09 6.27
C VAL A 20 -3.62 5.82 5.88
N THR A 21 -3.66 6.61 4.81
CA THR A 21 -2.50 7.38 4.35
C THR A 21 -2.01 8.36 5.40
N VAL A 22 -2.92 9.11 6.04
CA VAL A 22 -2.55 10.04 7.11
C VAL A 22 -1.98 9.31 8.32
N ALA A 23 -2.58 8.18 8.71
CA ALA A 23 -2.07 7.37 9.82
C ALA A 23 -0.65 6.84 9.53
N LEU A 24 -0.41 6.31 8.33
CA LEU A 24 0.90 5.82 7.91
C LEU A 24 1.92 6.95 7.77
N TRP A 25 1.50 8.14 7.30
CA TRP A 25 2.36 9.32 7.23
C TRP A 25 2.81 9.75 8.63
N LEU A 26 1.88 9.86 9.58
CA LEU A 26 2.19 10.20 10.96
C LEU A 26 3.11 9.16 11.61
N TRP A 27 2.93 7.88 11.29
CA TRP A 27 3.84 6.82 11.72
C TRP A 27 5.23 6.98 11.09
N SER A 28 5.31 7.29 9.80
CA SER A 28 6.56 7.52 9.07
C SER A 28 7.36 8.68 9.66
N CYS A 29 6.70 9.72 10.19
CA CYS A 29 7.39 10.83 10.86
C CYS A 29 8.09 10.43 12.16
N ARG A 30 7.79 9.26 12.73
CA ARG A 30 8.44 8.72 13.94
C ARG A 30 9.45 7.62 13.64
N MET A 31 9.71 7.34 12.36
CA MET A 31 10.60 6.28 11.91
C MET A 31 12.03 6.83 11.81
N ASP A 32 12.94 6.31 12.63
CA ASP A 32 14.36 6.74 12.62
C ASP A 32 15.22 6.00 11.58
N HIS A 33 14.65 5.00 10.90
CA HIS A 33 15.35 4.16 9.93
C HIS A 33 14.88 4.47 8.51
N ALA A 34 15.84 4.76 7.63
CA ALA A 34 15.58 5.14 6.24
C ALA A 34 14.84 4.05 5.45
N LEU A 35 15.09 2.77 5.76
CA LEU A 35 14.40 1.65 5.10
C LEU A 35 12.91 1.61 5.46
N GLY A 36 12.55 1.68 6.75
CA GLY A 36 11.16 1.76 7.18
C GLY A 36 10.43 2.99 6.66
N ALA A 37 11.09 4.15 6.63
CA ALA A 37 10.53 5.37 6.06
C ALA A 37 10.27 5.23 4.54
N ALA A 38 11.22 4.65 3.79
CA ALA A 38 11.04 4.37 2.36
C ALA A 38 9.91 3.35 2.11
N ALA A 39 9.81 2.33 2.97
CA ALA A 39 8.75 1.33 2.91
C ALA A 39 7.37 1.95 3.10
N LEU A 40 7.22 2.84 4.09
CA LEU A 40 5.98 3.59 4.31
C LEU A 40 5.67 4.56 3.17
N ALA A 41 6.67 5.23 2.62
CA ALA A 41 6.50 6.12 1.47
C ALA A 41 5.96 5.37 0.24
N LEU A 42 6.39 4.12 0.01
CA LEU A 42 5.86 3.27 -1.06
C LEU A 42 4.38 2.93 -0.85
N VAL A 43 3.99 2.53 0.36
CA VAL A 43 2.59 2.22 0.70
C VAL A 43 1.70 3.47 0.57
N ILE A 44 2.15 4.60 1.12
CA ILE A 44 1.48 5.90 1.03
C ILE A 44 1.32 6.33 -0.43
N GLY A 45 2.38 6.26 -1.23
CA GLY A 45 2.36 6.64 -2.64
C GLY A 45 1.37 5.80 -3.45
N GLY A 46 1.36 4.48 -3.26
CA GLY A 46 0.39 3.61 -3.91
C GLY A 46 -1.05 3.88 -3.46
N ALA A 47 -1.30 4.05 -2.16
CA ALA A 47 -2.63 4.37 -1.64
C ALA A 47 -3.18 5.69 -2.19
N LEU A 48 -2.32 6.72 -2.29
CA LEU A 48 -2.66 8.02 -2.87
C LEU A 48 -2.94 7.93 -4.37
N ALA A 49 -2.13 7.20 -5.14
CA ALA A 49 -2.36 7.02 -6.58
C ALA A 49 -3.73 6.35 -6.83
N ASN A 50 -4.02 5.27 -6.11
CA ASN A 50 -5.30 4.57 -6.19
C ASN A 50 -6.49 5.42 -5.71
N ALA A 51 -6.30 6.34 -4.77
CA ALA A 51 -7.34 7.28 -4.34
C ALA A 51 -7.56 8.39 -5.38
N LEU A 52 -6.48 8.88 -5.99
CA LEU A 52 -6.53 9.90 -7.04
C LEU A 52 -7.27 9.38 -8.27
N ASP A 53 -6.98 8.15 -8.71
CA ASP A 53 -7.68 7.53 -9.83
C ASP A 53 -9.20 7.46 -9.57
N ARG A 54 -9.59 7.04 -8.36
CA ARG A 54 -11.01 7.02 -7.96
C ARG A 54 -11.63 8.40 -7.92
N ALA A 55 -10.90 9.43 -7.52
CA ALA A 55 -11.40 10.80 -7.47
C ALA A 55 -11.58 11.41 -8.87
N LEU A 56 -10.67 11.11 -9.80
CA LEU A 56 -10.69 11.67 -11.16
C LEU A 56 -11.59 10.89 -12.12
N TYR A 57 -11.56 9.56 -12.04
CA TYR A 57 -12.17 8.67 -13.03
C TYR A 57 -13.33 7.83 -12.45
N GLY A 58 -13.56 7.87 -11.13
CA GLY A 58 -14.54 7.01 -10.46
C GLY A 58 -14.11 5.55 -10.35
N ALA A 59 -12.96 5.16 -10.89
CA ALA A 59 -12.45 3.80 -10.81
C ALA A 59 -10.92 3.80 -10.85
N VAL A 60 -10.32 2.68 -10.47
CA VAL A 60 -8.88 2.45 -10.64
C VAL A 60 -8.64 1.79 -11.99
N ALA A 61 -7.61 2.25 -12.70
CA ALA A 61 -7.17 1.62 -13.94
C ALA A 61 -6.18 0.50 -13.64
N ASP A 62 -6.53 -0.72 -14.07
CA ASP A 62 -5.66 -1.90 -13.97
C ASP A 62 -5.04 -2.19 -15.34
N PHE A 63 -3.72 -2.39 -15.38
CA PHE A 63 -2.96 -2.47 -16.64
C PHE A 63 -2.26 -3.82 -16.83
N PHE A 64 -1.83 -4.45 -15.75
CA PHE A 64 -1.04 -5.68 -15.83
C PHE A 64 -1.93 -6.90 -15.64
N HIS A 65 -1.91 -7.79 -16.62
CA HIS A 65 -2.59 -9.08 -16.58
C HIS A 65 -1.60 -10.16 -17.00
N PHE A 66 -1.31 -11.09 -16.09
CA PHE A 66 -0.44 -12.23 -16.39
C PHE A 66 -1.27 -13.49 -16.52
N HIS A 67 -1.03 -14.27 -17.57
CA HIS A 67 -1.72 -15.54 -17.77
C HIS A 67 -0.79 -16.58 -18.40
N VAL A 68 -1.00 -17.85 -18.04
CA VAL A 68 -0.24 -19.00 -18.56
C VAL A 68 -1.23 -20.14 -18.80
N GLY A 69 -1.47 -20.48 -20.07
CA GLY A 69 -2.54 -21.41 -20.44
C GLY A 69 -3.90 -20.91 -19.95
N ASP A 70 -4.65 -21.78 -19.27
CA ASP A 70 -5.95 -21.45 -18.65
C ASP A 70 -5.81 -20.71 -17.31
N PHE A 71 -4.59 -20.62 -16.76
CA PHE A 71 -4.35 -19.91 -15.51
C PHE A 71 -4.24 -18.41 -15.77
N SER A 72 -5.10 -17.63 -15.11
CA SER A 72 -5.08 -16.17 -15.12
C SER A 72 -4.71 -15.66 -13.73
N TRP A 73 -3.61 -14.92 -13.63
CA TRP A 73 -3.30 -14.14 -12.44
C TRP A 73 -4.26 -12.94 -12.32
N TYR A 74 -4.32 -12.36 -11.12
CA TYR A 74 -5.08 -11.15 -10.86
C TYR A 74 -4.57 -9.99 -11.72
N VAL A 75 -5.49 -9.13 -12.16
CA VAL A 75 -5.11 -7.87 -12.82
C VAL A 75 -4.73 -6.88 -11.73
N PHE A 76 -3.65 -6.12 -11.93
CA PHE A 76 -3.16 -5.14 -10.96
C PHE A 76 -2.53 -3.94 -11.64
N ASN A 77 -2.22 -2.90 -10.86
CA ASN A 77 -1.58 -1.68 -11.34
C ASN A 77 -0.25 -1.36 -10.63
N ILE A 78 0.39 -0.25 -11.02
CA ILE A 78 1.66 0.17 -10.41
C ILE A 78 1.48 0.54 -8.93
N ALA A 79 0.32 1.08 -8.54
CA ALA A 79 0.04 1.43 -7.16
C ALA A 79 0.00 0.18 -6.24
N ASP A 80 -0.57 -0.92 -6.72
CA ASP A 80 -0.59 -2.19 -6.00
C ASP A 80 0.81 -2.77 -5.85
N VAL A 81 1.65 -2.68 -6.89
CA VAL A 81 3.06 -3.09 -6.82
C VAL A 81 3.82 -2.27 -5.78
N ALA A 82 3.60 -0.95 -5.73
CA ALA A 82 4.22 -0.08 -4.73
C ALA A 82 3.80 -0.46 -3.30
N ILE A 83 2.50 -0.73 -3.08
CA ILE A 83 1.99 -1.17 -1.78
C ILE A 83 2.62 -2.50 -1.37
N VAL A 84 2.63 -3.50 -2.26
CA VAL A 84 3.20 -4.83 -1.97
C VAL A 84 4.71 -4.73 -1.70
N ALA A 85 5.44 -3.94 -2.48
CA ALA A 85 6.87 -3.71 -2.27
C ALA A 85 7.15 -3.02 -0.92
N GLY A 86 6.36 -1.99 -0.57
CA GLY A 86 6.48 -1.29 0.72
C GLY A 86 6.18 -2.21 1.91
N VAL A 87 5.11 -3.00 1.85
CA VAL A 87 4.79 -4.01 2.88
C VAL A 87 5.90 -5.06 2.98
N GLY A 88 6.40 -5.54 1.84
CA GLY A 88 7.53 -6.48 1.81
C GLY A 88 8.78 -5.91 2.48
N LEU A 89 9.08 -4.62 2.25
CA LEU A 89 10.22 -3.94 2.87
C LEU A 89 10.03 -3.74 4.38
N LEU A 90 8.82 -3.42 4.86
CA LEU A 90 8.50 -3.37 6.29
C LEU A 90 8.68 -4.73 6.97
N LEU A 91 8.23 -5.81 6.32
CA LEU A 91 8.40 -7.17 6.82
C LEU A 91 9.87 -7.57 6.86
N TYR A 92 10.63 -7.22 5.83
CA TYR A 92 12.06 -7.47 5.75
C TYR A 92 12.83 -6.73 6.87
N GLU A 93 12.54 -5.44 7.06
CA GLU A 93 13.13 -4.64 8.15
C GLU A 93 12.81 -5.25 9.53
N SER A 94 11.55 -5.63 9.76
CA SER A 94 11.13 -6.25 11.03
C SER A 94 11.81 -7.58 11.29
N ALA A 95 11.97 -8.42 10.25
CA ALA A 95 12.66 -9.71 10.36
C ALA A 95 14.15 -9.55 10.69
N ILE A 96 14.83 -8.56 10.08
CA ILE A 96 16.25 -8.30 10.33
C ILE A 96 16.49 -7.58 11.66
N GLY A 97 15.62 -6.62 12.02
CA GLY A 97 15.68 -5.90 13.29
C GLY A 97 15.58 -6.84 14.49
N ARG A 98 14.76 -7.89 14.40
CA ARG A 98 14.69 -8.98 15.40
C ARG A 98 16.00 -9.76 15.54
N GLY A 99 16.75 -9.95 14.44
CA GLY A 99 18.04 -10.61 14.44
C GLY A 99 19.16 -9.82 15.15
N ALA A 100 19.08 -8.50 15.15
CA ALA A 100 20.05 -7.63 15.82
C ALA A 100 19.78 -7.50 17.34
N GLY A 101 18.52 -7.54 17.76
CA GLY A 101 18.13 -7.47 19.18
C GLY A 101 18.45 -8.76 19.98
N ASN A 102 18.39 -9.93 19.34
CA ASN A 102 18.60 -11.22 20.01
C ASN A 102 20.06 -11.52 20.40
N ARG A 103 21.03 -10.68 19.98
CA ARG A 103 22.46 -10.85 20.33
C ARG A 103 22.92 -10.03 21.54
N ARG A 104 22.07 -9.17 22.10
CA ARG A 104 22.43 -8.31 23.26
C ARG A 104 21.87 -8.79 24.60
N GLY A 105 21.07 -9.85 24.63
CA GLY A 105 20.49 -10.42 25.85
C GLY A 105 21.23 -11.63 26.45
N ASN A 106 22.40 -11.98 25.92
CA ASN A 106 23.14 -13.20 26.29
C ASN A 106 24.62 -12.93 26.65
N ALA A 107 24.93 -11.72 27.13
CA ALA A 107 26.25 -11.36 27.66
C ALA A 107 26.13 -10.91 29.11
#